data_AF-A0A918HFY2-F1
#
_entry.id   AF-A0A918HFY2-F1
#
_cell.length_a   1.000
_cell.length_b   1.000
_cell.length_c   1.000
_cell.angle_alpha   90.00
_cell.angle_beta   90.00
_cell.angle_gamma   90.00
#
_symmetry.space_group_name_H-M   'P 1'
#
loop_
_entity.id
_entity.type
_entity.pdbx_description
1 polymer ?
#
loop_
_entity_poly.entity_id
_entity_poly.type
_entity_poly.pdbx_seq_one_letter_code
_entity_poly.pdbx_strand_id
1 'polypeptide(L)' 'MESYIAPANDTPLRRTDMAGRRCHWILEIHLVDRERGFGGFCEELLTLG' A
#
# COMPACT_ATOMS: atom_id res chain seq x y z
N MET A 1 6.61 -2.97 9.65
CA MET A 1 5.84 -1.87 10.30
C MET A 1 5.85 -0.61 9.45
N GLU A 2 6.96 -0.32 8.74
CA GLU A 2 7.07 0.86 7.85
C GLU A 2 6.12 0.84 6.64
N SER A 3 5.76 -0.34 6.12
CA SER A 3 4.87 -0.50 4.97
C SER A 3 3.37 -0.42 5.30
N TYR A 4 3.01 -0.16 6.56
CA TYR A 4 1.61 -0.04 7.00
C TYR A 4 1.31 1.41 7.38
N ILE A 5 0.29 2.00 6.77
CA ILE A 5 -0.15 3.35 7.10
C ILE A 5 -1.04 3.26 8.34
N ALA A 6 -0.50 3.71 9.48
CA ALA A 6 -1.18 3.80 10.75
C ALA A 6 -0.87 5.17 11.39
N PRO A 7 -1.66 5.63 12.38
CA PRO A 7 -1.39 6.89 13.06
C PRO A 7 0.01 7.01 13.67
N ALA A 8 0.63 5.88 14.02
CA ALA A 8 2.01 5.83 14.54
C ALA A 8 3.10 5.86 13.45
N ASN A 9 2.74 5.88 12.17
CA ASN A 9 3.69 5.96 11.06
C ASN A 9 3.89 7.44 10.69
N ASP A 10 4.94 8.04 11.24
CA ASP A 10 5.36 9.43 11.01
C ASP A 10 6.37 9.56 9.87
N THR A 11 6.75 8.46 9.24
CA THR A 11 7.71 8.47 8.13
C THR A 11 7.06 8.96 6.83
N PRO A 12 7.77 9.78 6.02
CA PRO A 12 7.24 10.18 4.72
C PRO A 12 6.99 8.98 3.83
N LEU A 13 5.81 8.90 3.20
CA LEU A 13 5.49 7.83 2.26
C LEU A 13 6.54 7.78 1.14
N ARG A 14 6.95 8.93 0.62
CA ARG A 14 8.00 9.02 -0.41
C ARG A 14 9.38 9.15 0.24
N ARG A 15 9.92 8.05 0.74
CA ARG A 15 11.29 7.97 1.28
C ARG A 15 12.20 7.19 0.35
N THR A 16 13.51 7.37 0.50
CA THR A 16 14.50 6.42 -0.01
C THR A 16 14.75 5.29 0.99
N ASP A 17 15.06 4.11 0.50
CA ASP A 17 15.54 3.01 1.34
C ASP A 17 16.99 3.27 1.83
N MET A 18 17.54 2.33 2.61
CA MET A 18 18.92 2.42 3.12
C MET A 18 20.00 2.42 2.01
N ALA A 19 19.64 2.00 0.79
CA ALA A 19 20.52 2.01 -0.37
C ALA A 19 20.31 3.27 -1.26
N GLY A 20 19.48 4.22 -0.82
CA GLY A 20 19.21 5.46 -1.57
C GLY A 20 18.20 5.32 -2.71
N ARG A 21 17.54 4.17 -2.86
CA ARG A 21 16.53 3.95 -3.91
C ARG A 21 15.19 4.48 -3.46
N ARG A 22 14.43 5.12 -4.36
CA ARG A 22 13.08 5.60 -4.06
C ARG A 22 12.16 4.41 -3.77
N CYS A 23 11.48 4.44 -2.63
CA CYS A 23 10.45 3.44 -2.31
C CYS A 23 9.20 3.68 -3.19
N HIS A 24 8.58 2.58 -3.61
CA HIS A 24 7.32 2.57 -4.33
C HIS A 24 6.23 1.95 -3.45
N TRP A 25 4.99 2.39 -3.66
CA TRP A 25 3.83 1.88 -2.92
C TRP A 25 2.97 1.04 -3.85
N ILE A 26 2.35 0.01 -3.30
CA ILE A 26 1.29 -0.74 -3.95
C ILE A 26 0.00 -0.36 -3.22
N LEU A 27 -1.02 0.06 -3.97
CA LEU A 27 -2.37 0.19 -3.47
C LEU A 27 -3.07 -1.15 -3.72
N GLU A 28 -3.55 -1.77 -2.66
CA GLU A 28 -4.38 -2.97 -2.74
C GLU A 28 -5.74 -2.67 -2.11
N ILE A 29 -6.82 -2.94 -2.84
CA ILE A 29 -8.19 -2.74 -2.39
C ILE A 29 -8.88 -4.10 -2.36
N HIS A 30 -9.47 -4.46 -1.22
CA HIS A 30 -10.30 -5.65 -1.05
C HIS A 30 -11.77 -5.28 -1.05
N LEU A 31 -12.54 -5.88 -1.95
CA LEU A 31 -13.99 -5.79 -2.01
C LEU A 31 -14.56 -7.12 -1.52
N VAL A 32 -15.41 -7.09 -0.49
CA VAL A 32 -15.96 -8.31 0.13
C VAL A 32 -17.47 -8.21 0.22
N ASP A 33 -18.16 -9.15 -0.43
CA ASP A 33 -19.59 -9.43 -0.20
C ASP A 33 -19.70 -10.56 0.83
N ARG A 34 -20.03 -10.19 2.07
CA ARG A 34 -20.13 -11.14 3.18
C ARG A 34 -21.37 -12.02 3.10
N GLU A 35 -22.46 -11.55 2.51
CA GLU A 35 -23.71 -12.31 2.43
C GLU A 35 -23.60 -13.40 1.38
N ARG A 36 -22.96 -13.10 0.26
CA ARG A 36 -22.77 -14.04 -0.86
C ARG A 36 -21.45 -14.81 -0.78
N GLY A 37 -20.59 -14.47 0.17
CA GLY A 37 -19.38 -15.22 0.50
C GLY A 37 -18.28 -15.11 -0.57
N PHE A 38 -18.28 -14.06 -1.38
CA PHE A 38 -17.24 -13.83 -2.37
C PHE A 38 -16.65 -12.43 -2.24
N GLY A 39 -15.50 -12.25 -2.88
CA GLY A 39 -14.83 -10.95 -2.95
C GLY A 39 -13.94 -10.87 -4.16
N GLY A 40 -13.28 -9.73 -4.29
CA GLY A 40 -12.25 -9.48 -5.27
C GLY A 40 -11.24 -8.50 -4.71
N PHE A 41 -10.09 -8.41 -5.36
CA PHE A 41 -9.12 -7.38 -5.05
C PHE A 41 -8.62 -6.75 -6.35
N CYS A 42 -8.15 -5.52 -6.25
CA CYS A 42 -7.35 -4.90 -7.29
C CYS A 42 -6.07 -4.35 -6.67
N GLU A 43 -4.96 -4.52 -7.39
CA GLU A 43 -3.66 -4.00 -7.02
C GLU A 43 -3.15 -3.03 -8.10
N GLU A 44 -2.56 -1.93 -7.66
CA GLU A 44 -1.90 -0.98 -8.55
C GLU A 44 -0.59 -0.49 -7.93
N LEU A 45 0.47 -0.51 -8.74
CA LEU A 45 1.73 0.11 -8.36
C LEU A 45 1.58 1.64 -8.46
N LEU A 46 1.71 2.33 -7.34
CA LEU A 46 1.75 3.79 -7.28
C LEU A 46 3.16 4.29 -7.66
N THR A 47 3.60 3.97 -8.87
CA THR A 47 4.70 4.66 -9.52
C THR A 47 4.18 5.98 -10.08
N LEU A 48 4.77 7.09 -9.65
CA LEU A 48 4.66 8.31 -10.46
C LEU A 48 5.39 8.05 -11.77
N GLY A 49 4.79 8.44 -12.88
CA GLY A 49 5.60 8.85 -14.03
C GLY A 49 6.68 9.83 -13.59
#